data_AF-F9T5A5-F1
#
_entry.id   AF-F9T5A5-F1
#
_cell.length_a   1.000
_cell.length_b   1.000
_cell.length_c   1.000
_cell.angle_alpha   90.00
_cell.angle_beta   90.00
_cell.angle_gamma   90.00
#
_symmetry.space_group_name_H-M   'P 1'
#
loop_
_entity.id
_entity.type
_entity.pdbx_description
1 polymer ?
#
loop_
_entity_poly.entity_id
_entity_poly.type
_entity_poly.pdbx_seq_one_letter_code
_entity_poly.pdbx_strand_id
1 'polypeptide(L)'
;MARTHIQGNVKIGHLYDCIFGEFKSTGQGTTTDKNQADEYNYNHRIPNEMIKKRLVVVVGKHKGQYIVVPISATKEEAKRVEKEPEYQGFHVKLLNTDIPATERYPYGVERWAKCNLISTIDGGRLRDLPLGQGKGFVAAQKVSDATLRKIREGVIIAIGMRDILVTAQDNTDSNSANDTIDATVK
;
A
#
# COMPACT_ATOMS: atom_id res chain seq x y z
N MET A 1 -6.25 22.44 1.65
CA MET A 1 -6.23 20.96 1.57
C MET A 1 -7.52 20.51 0.91
N ALA A 2 -7.47 19.52 0.02
CA ALA A 2 -8.71 19.00 -0.55
C ALA A 2 -9.58 18.35 0.54
N ARG A 3 -10.89 18.38 0.34
CA ARG A 3 -11.85 17.73 1.24
C ARG A 3 -11.62 16.22 1.21
N THR A 4 -11.44 15.61 2.37
CA THR A 4 -11.42 14.14 2.48
C THR A 4 -12.83 13.59 2.28
N HIS A 5 -12.93 12.45 1.60
CA HIS A 5 -14.20 11.75 1.38
C HIS A 5 -14.26 10.47 2.23
N ILE A 6 -13.68 10.54 3.42
CA ILE A 6 -13.68 9.49 4.43
C ILE A 6 -14.36 10.02 5.70
N GLN A 7 -14.91 9.12 6.51
CA GLN A 7 -15.45 9.41 7.82
C GLN A 7 -14.31 9.55 8.83
N GLY A 8 -14.18 10.75 9.40
CA GLY A 8 -13.13 11.06 10.35
C GLY A 8 -11.76 11.27 9.71
N ASN A 9 -10.72 10.79 10.40
CA ASN A 9 -9.32 11.05 10.04
C ASN A 9 -8.66 9.83 9.40
N VAL A 10 -7.83 10.08 8.38
CA VAL A 10 -7.00 9.04 7.78
C VAL A 10 -5.92 8.61 8.78
N LYS A 11 -5.79 7.29 8.97
CA LYS A 11 -4.86 6.65 9.92
C LYS A 11 -3.85 5.78 9.19
N ILE A 12 -2.62 5.74 9.71
CA ILE A 12 -1.56 4.85 9.23
C ILE A 12 -1.95 3.39 9.54
N GLY A 13 -1.60 2.48 8.65
CA GLY A 13 -1.94 1.06 8.70
C GLY A 13 -3.38 0.73 8.32
N HIS A 14 -4.22 1.74 8.07
CA HIS A 14 -5.62 1.52 7.74
C HIS A 14 -5.84 1.45 6.23
N LEU A 15 -6.88 0.70 5.88
CA LEU A 15 -7.31 0.46 4.51
C LEU A 15 -8.35 1.46 4.04
N TYR A 16 -8.18 1.92 2.79
CA TYR A 16 -9.09 2.83 2.14
C TYR A 16 -9.19 2.51 0.66
N ASP A 17 -10.28 2.95 0.04
CA ASP A 17 -10.35 3.01 -1.41
C ASP A 17 -9.62 4.26 -1.90
N CYS A 18 -8.76 4.12 -2.91
CA CYS A 18 -8.03 5.23 -3.51
C CYS A 18 -8.39 5.37 -4.99
N ILE A 19 -8.74 6.59 -5.40
CA ILE A 19 -8.99 6.95 -6.79
C ILE A 19 -7.73 7.62 -7.35
N PHE A 20 -6.95 6.87 -8.14
CA PHE A 20 -5.72 7.38 -8.74
C PHE A 20 -5.95 8.29 -9.96
N GLY A 21 -7.18 8.41 -10.47
CA GLY A 21 -7.53 9.26 -11.61
C GLY A 21 -7.32 8.54 -12.93
N GLU A 22 -7.30 9.27 -14.04
CA GLU A 22 -7.22 8.73 -15.41
C GLU A 22 -6.15 9.48 -16.21
N PHE A 23 -5.78 8.95 -17.38
CA PHE A 23 -4.95 9.67 -18.32
C PHE A 23 -5.76 10.76 -19.02
N LYS A 24 -5.09 11.81 -19.49
CA LYS A 24 -5.68 12.73 -20.46
C LYS A 24 -5.74 12.03 -21.82
N SER A 25 -6.88 12.07 -22.52
CA SER A 25 -6.93 11.58 -23.91
C SER A 25 -6.29 12.61 -24.85
N THR A 26 -5.53 12.16 -25.85
CA THR A 26 -5.03 13.00 -26.96
C THR A 26 -6.15 13.63 -27.79
N GLY A 27 -7.36 13.05 -27.73
CA GLY A 27 -8.58 13.67 -28.21
C GLY A 27 -9.24 14.55 -27.15
N GLN A 28 -10.49 14.26 -26.81
CA GLN A 28 -11.24 14.94 -25.76
C GLN A 28 -11.48 14.04 -24.55
N GLY A 29 -11.62 14.66 -23.37
CA GLY A 29 -11.89 13.94 -22.12
C GLY A 29 -10.67 13.22 -21.53
N THR A 30 -10.94 12.16 -20.77
CA THR A 30 -9.98 11.27 -20.11
C THR A 30 -10.02 9.87 -20.71
N THR A 31 -8.98 9.08 -20.50
CA THR A 31 -8.89 7.70 -20.98
C THR A 31 -8.18 6.81 -19.99
N THR A 32 -8.46 5.51 -20.08
CA THR A 32 -7.73 4.46 -19.36
C THR A 32 -6.78 3.68 -20.28
N ASP A 33 -6.82 3.95 -21.58
CA ASP A 33 -5.93 3.35 -22.58
C ASP A 33 -4.62 4.16 -22.66
N LYS A 34 -3.50 3.48 -22.41
CA LYS A 34 -2.16 4.06 -22.47
C LYS A 34 -1.83 4.58 -23.87
N ASN A 35 -2.33 3.95 -24.93
CA ASN A 35 -2.02 4.32 -26.32
C ASN A 35 -2.76 5.60 -26.76
N GLN A 36 -3.77 6.02 -26.00
CA GLN A 36 -4.53 7.24 -26.25
C GLN A 36 -4.15 8.36 -25.27
N ALA A 37 -3.18 8.12 -24.39
CA ALA A 37 -2.78 9.07 -23.36
C ALA A 37 -1.94 10.21 -23.94
N ASP A 38 -2.28 11.44 -23.61
CA ASP A 38 -1.42 12.60 -23.82
C ASP A 38 -0.29 12.57 -22.78
N GLU A 39 0.86 12.05 -23.19
CA GLU A 39 2.06 11.88 -22.37
C GLU A 39 2.74 13.20 -21.96
N TYR A 40 2.33 14.32 -22.54
CA TYR A 40 2.86 15.65 -22.23
C TYR A 40 1.95 16.45 -21.28
N ASN A 41 0.80 15.90 -20.89
CA ASN A 41 -0.14 16.57 -19.98
C ASN A 41 0.11 16.21 -18.51
N TYR A 42 1.05 16.90 -17.87
CA TYR A 42 1.43 16.66 -16.48
C TYR A 42 0.37 17.03 -15.42
N ASN A 43 -0.77 17.60 -15.83
CA ASN A 43 -1.91 17.81 -14.94
C ASN A 43 -2.77 16.55 -14.77
N HIS A 44 -2.55 15.54 -15.62
CA HIS A 44 -3.18 14.23 -15.54
C HIS A 44 -2.15 13.16 -15.21
N ARG A 45 -2.61 11.94 -14.98
CA ARG A 45 -1.69 10.79 -14.93
C ARG A 45 -1.08 10.62 -16.31
N ILE A 46 0.16 10.15 -16.35
CA ILE A 46 0.88 9.84 -17.58
C ILE A 46 1.15 8.34 -17.67
N PRO A 47 1.47 7.80 -18.85
CA PRO A 47 1.72 6.38 -19.05
C PRO A 47 2.63 5.71 -17.98
N ASN A 48 2.27 4.48 -17.61
CA ASN A 48 2.85 3.68 -16.52
C ASN A 48 2.48 4.12 -15.09
N GLU A 49 1.90 5.29 -14.91
CA GLU A 49 1.30 5.64 -13.63
C GLU A 49 -0.03 4.90 -13.42
N MET A 50 -0.35 4.61 -12.17
CA MET A 50 -1.61 3.97 -11.81
C MET A 50 -2.80 4.92 -12.02
N ILE A 51 -3.87 4.40 -12.64
CA ILE A 51 -5.13 5.11 -13.01
C ILE A 51 -6.41 4.39 -12.57
N LYS A 52 -6.32 3.40 -11.69
CA LYS A 52 -7.48 2.58 -11.29
C LYS A 52 -7.90 2.92 -9.88
N LYS A 53 -9.18 2.71 -9.55
CA LYS A 53 -9.61 2.68 -8.16
C LYS A 53 -9.06 1.43 -7.49
N ARG A 54 -8.21 1.56 -6.47
CA ARG A 54 -7.57 0.42 -5.77
C ARG A 54 -7.77 0.52 -4.26
N LEU A 55 -7.87 -0.64 -3.61
CA LEU A 55 -7.67 -0.71 -2.17
C LEU A 55 -6.22 -0.33 -1.87
N VAL A 56 -6.00 0.47 -0.85
CA VAL A 56 -4.66 0.89 -0.43
C VAL A 56 -4.50 0.78 1.08
N VAL A 57 -3.28 0.58 1.55
CA VAL A 57 -2.89 0.81 2.94
C VAL A 57 -2.10 2.11 3.05
N VAL A 58 -2.39 2.93 4.06
CA VAL A 58 -1.63 4.16 4.33
C VAL A 58 -0.40 3.82 5.15
N VAL A 59 0.78 4.16 4.65
CA VAL A 59 2.07 3.92 5.36
C VAL A 59 2.70 5.19 5.92
N GLY A 60 2.31 6.36 5.40
CA GLY A 60 2.78 7.67 5.85
C GLY A 60 1.74 8.77 5.65
N LYS A 61 1.87 9.86 6.41
CA LYS A 61 0.95 11.00 6.37
C LYS A 61 1.70 12.30 6.67
N HIS A 62 1.47 13.33 5.86
CA HIS A 62 1.97 14.69 6.11
C HIS A 62 1.01 15.75 5.56
N LYS A 63 0.41 16.57 6.43
CA LYS A 63 -0.42 17.75 6.08
C LYS A 63 -1.40 17.53 4.90
N GLY A 64 -2.21 16.47 4.95
CA GLY A 64 -3.21 16.15 3.93
C GLY A 64 -2.69 15.38 2.72
N GLN A 65 -1.37 15.18 2.62
CA GLN A 65 -0.75 14.21 1.73
C GLN A 65 -0.54 12.89 2.46
N TYR A 66 -0.66 11.80 1.71
CA TYR A 66 -0.58 10.44 2.22
C TYR A 66 0.31 9.60 1.33
N ILE A 67 1.12 8.76 1.95
CA ILE A 67 1.91 7.75 1.25
C ILE A 67 1.15 6.44 1.37
N VAL A 68 0.81 5.86 0.22
CA VAL A 68 -0.05 4.68 0.13
C VAL A 68 0.60 3.56 -0.66
N VAL A 69 0.33 2.32 -0.25
CA VAL A 69 0.71 1.12 -0.98
C VAL A 69 -0.57 0.47 -1.54
N PRO A 70 -0.69 0.28 -2.86
CA PRO A 70 -1.86 -0.34 -3.46
C PRO A 70 -1.89 -1.85 -3.25
N ILE A 71 -3.10 -2.39 -3.15
CA ILE A 71 -3.36 -3.81 -2.97
C ILE A 71 -4.00 -4.38 -4.25
N SER A 72 -3.52 -5.54 -4.67
CA SER A 72 -4.01 -6.27 -5.84
C SER A 72 -4.34 -7.71 -5.49
N ALA A 73 -5.39 -8.25 -6.11
CA ALA A 73 -5.71 -9.68 -6.07
C ALA A 73 -4.92 -10.49 -7.13
N THR A 74 -4.18 -9.82 -8.00
CA THR A 74 -3.33 -10.48 -9.01
C THR A 74 -1.94 -10.69 -8.43
N LYS A 75 -1.53 -11.95 -8.28
CA LYS A 75 -0.14 -12.31 -8.00
C LYS A 75 0.72 -11.96 -9.22
N GLU A 76 1.88 -11.36 -8.99
CA GLU A 76 2.86 -11.15 -10.06
C GLU A 76 3.80 -12.35 -10.07
N GLU A 77 3.98 -12.94 -11.24
CA GLU A 77 4.75 -14.17 -11.43
C GLU A 77 5.97 -13.90 -12.29
N ALA A 78 7.02 -14.69 -12.08
CA ALA A 78 8.23 -14.65 -12.87
C ALA A 78 8.62 -16.07 -13.30
N LYS A 79 9.40 -16.19 -14.38
CA LYS A 79 9.89 -17.49 -14.86
C LYS A 79 10.68 -18.27 -13.81
N ARG A 80 11.27 -17.56 -12.84
CA ARG A 80 12.03 -18.12 -11.72
C ARG A 80 11.42 -17.61 -10.42
N VAL A 81 11.23 -18.50 -9.46
CA VAL A 81 10.62 -18.17 -8.16
C VAL A 81 11.44 -17.08 -7.44
N GLU A 82 12.77 -17.12 -7.53
CA GLU A 82 13.65 -16.10 -6.91
C GLU A 82 13.49 -14.68 -7.50
N LYS A 83 12.83 -14.59 -8.66
CA LYS A 83 12.50 -13.33 -9.34
C LYS A 83 11.06 -12.89 -9.08
N GLU A 84 10.24 -13.70 -8.40
CA GLU A 84 8.91 -13.26 -7.99
C GLU A 84 9.03 -12.11 -6.98
N PRO A 85 8.28 -11.01 -7.16
CA PRO A 85 8.24 -9.91 -6.21
C PRO A 85 7.93 -10.29 -4.76
N GLU A 86 7.13 -11.33 -4.56
CA GLU A 86 6.82 -11.87 -3.23
C GLU A 86 8.05 -12.53 -2.60
N TYR A 87 8.78 -13.35 -3.38
CA TYR A 87 10.06 -13.91 -2.96
C TYR A 87 11.09 -12.81 -2.67
N GLN A 88 11.12 -11.77 -3.50
CA GLN A 88 12.00 -10.62 -3.29
C GLN A 88 11.56 -9.73 -2.12
N GLY A 89 10.39 -9.97 -1.53
CA GLY A 89 9.94 -9.31 -0.30
C GLY A 89 9.26 -7.95 -0.49
N PHE A 90 8.99 -7.51 -1.73
CA PHE A 90 8.28 -6.24 -1.97
C PHE A 90 6.83 -6.41 -2.46
N HIS A 91 6.37 -7.63 -2.72
CA HIS A 91 4.93 -7.94 -2.74
C HIS A 91 4.56 -8.70 -1.48
N VAL A 92 3.86 -8.04 -0.57
CA VAL A 92 3.53 -8.62 0.74
C VAL A 92 2.13 -9.20 0.68
N LYS A 93 2.01 -10.51 0.87
CA LYS A 93 0.71 -11.19 0.99
C LYS A 93 0.01 -10.75 2.27
N LEU A 94 -1.26 -10.34 2.16
CA LEU A 94 -2.10 -9.94 3.29
C LEU A 94 -2.77 -11.18 3.90
N LEU A 95 -3.07 -11.11 5.19
CA LEU A 95 -3.95 -12.07 5.85
C LEU A 95 -5.39 -11.81 5.42
N ASN A 96 -6.21 -12.86 5.34
CA ASN A 96 -7.64 -12.71 5.04
C ASN A 96 -8.37 -11.83 6.08
N THR A 97 -7.83 -11.76 7.31
CA THR A 97 -8.33 -10.91 8.39
C THR A 97 -7.85 -9.46 8.31
N ASP A 98 -6.87 -9.13 7.47
CA ASP A 98 -6.36 -7.77 7.33
C ASP A 98 -7.34 -6.86 6.57
N ILE A 99 -8.20 -7.44 5.73
CA ILE A 99 -9.13 -6.71 4.86
C ILE A 99 -10.57 -7.00 5.30
N PRO A 100 -11.40 -5.96 5.50
CA PRO A 100 -12.80 -6.17 5.80
C PRO A 100 -13.52 -6.79 4.60
N ALA A 101 -14.34 -7.79 4.87
CA ALA A 101 -15.16 -8.41 3.84
C ALA A 101 -16.25 -7.44 3.38
N THR A 102 -16.25 -7.11 2.09
CA THR A 102 -17.31 -6.32 1.45
C THR A 102 -17.69 -6.94 0.10
N GLU A 103 -18.76 -6.46 -0.51
CA GLU A 103 -19.14 -6.87 -1.88
C GLU A 103 -17.98 -6.71 -2.88
N ARG A 104 -17.20 -5.63 -2.74
CA ARG A 104 -16.04 -5.37 -3.60
C ARG A 104 -14.78 -6.13 -3.17
N TYR A 105 -14.66 -6.41 -1.87
CA TYR A 105 -13.53 -7.13 -1.29
C TYR A 105 -14.01 -8.41 -0.62
N PRO A 106 -14.37 -9.44 -1.41
CA PRO A 106 -14.86 -10.69 -0.85
C PRO A 106 -13.78 -11.37 0.00
N TYR A 107 -14.24 -12.05 1.05
CA TYR A 107 -13.44 -12.88 1.92
C TYR A 107 -12.82 -14.06 1.14
N GLY A 108 -11.66 -14.54 1.58
CA GLY A 108 -10.97 -15.69 1.00
C GLY A 108 -10.21 -15.44 -0.30
N VAL A 109 -10.31 -14.24 -0.88
CA VAL A 109 -9.51 -13.84 -2.05
C VAL A 109 -8.13 -13.36 -1.59
N GLU A 110 -7.09 -14.04 -2.06
CA GLU A 110 -5.70 -13.67 -1.79
C GLU A 110 -5.34 -12.32 -2.40
N ARG A 111 -4.58 -11.53 -1.64
CA ARG A 111 -4.22 -10.16 -2.02
C ARG A 111 -2.81 -9.82 -1.57
N TRP A 112 -2.15 -8.99 -2.37
CA TRP A 112 -0.79 -8.54 -2.12
C TRP A 112 -0.71 -7.01 -2.12
N ALA A 113 -0.03 -6.46 -1.13
CA ALA A 113 0.42 -5.07 -1.13
C ALA A 113 1.62 -4.96 -2.08
N LYS A 114 1.47 -4.14 -3.12
CA LYS A 114 2.45 -3.95 -4.19
C LYS A 114 3.37 -2.79 -3.82
N CYS A 115 4.38 -3.06 -3.00
CA CYS A 115 5.21 -2.00 -2.39
C CYS A 115 6.03 -1.22 -3.41
N ASN A 116 6.37 -1.82 -4.55
CA ASN A 116 6.99 -1.14 -5.69
C ASN A 116 6.08 -0.14 -6.42
N LEU A 117 4.78 -0.14 -6.12
CA LEU A 117 3.81 0.81 -6.64
C LEU A 117 3.39 1.84 -5.57
N ILE A 118 4.23 2.05 -4.56
CA ILE A 118 4.04 3.10 -3.56
C ILE A 118 3.83 4.45 -4.23
N SER A 119 2.92 5.26 -3.69
CA SER A 119 2.58 6.56 -4.27
C SER A 119 2.24 7.57 -3.19
N THR A 120 2.65 8.81 -3.41
CA THR A 120 2.14 9.96 -2.65
C THR A 120 0.87 10.46 -3.31
N ILE A 121 -0.18 10.66 -2.50
CA ILE A 121 -1.49 11.13 -2.95
C ILE A 121 -2.00 12.26 -2.07
N ASP A 122 -2.89 13.08 -2.63
CA ASP A 122 -3.73 13.99 -1.86
C ASP A 122 -4.90 13.23 -1.20
N GLY A 123 -5.27 13.62 0.02
CA GLY A 123 -6.37 13.00 0.79
C GLY A 123 -7.73 13.01 0.12
N GLY A 124 -7.97 13.93 -0.81
CA GLY A 124 -9.17 13.97 -1.65
C GLY A 124 -9.32 12.76 -2.57
N ARG A 125 -8.30 11.89 -2.70
CA ARG A 125 -8.36 10.63 -3.44
C ARG A 125 -8.85 9.44 -2.61
N LEU A 126 -8.86 9.56 -1.28
CA LEU A 126 -9.27 8.49 -0.37
C LEU A 126 -10.80 8.46 -0.18
N ARG A 127 -11.35 7.26 -0.09
CA ARG A 127 -12.76 6.95 0.13
C ARG A 127 -12.87 5.84 1.17
N ASP A 128 -13.94 5.87 1.98
CA ASP A 128 -14.24 4.73 2.84
C ASP A 128 -14.67 3.52 1.99
N LEU A 129 -14.52 2.33 2.56
CA LEU A 129 -14.87 1.09 1.89
C LEU A 129 -16.40 0.93 1.90
N PRO A 130 -17.06 0.75 0.76
CA PRO A 130 -18.51 0.52 0.73
C PRO A 130 -18.83 -0.84 1.31
N LEU A 131 -19.85 -0.93 2.17
CA LEU A 131 -20.35 -2.21 2.69
C LEU A 131 -21.07 -3.03 1.58
N GLY A 132 -21.72 -2.33 0.66
CA GLY A 132 -22.42 -2.85 -0.52
C GLY A 132 -23.17 -1.71 -1.24
N GLN A 133 -23.88 -1.99 -2.32
CA GLN A 133 -24.66 -0.96 -3.03
C GLN A 133 -25.66 -0.25 -2.09
N GLY A 134 -25.42 1.02 -1.77
CA GLY A 134 -26.29 1.87 -0.96
C GLY A 134 -26.28 1.64 0.56
N LYS A 135 -25.48 0.69 1.08
CA LYS A 135 -25.52 0.26 2.50
C LYS A 135 -24.55 0.99 3.44
N GLY A 136 -24.09 2.18 3.04
CA GLY A 136 -23.10 2.94 3.81
C GLY A 136 -21.68 2.39 3.70
N PHE A 137 -20.85 2.71 4.69
CA PHE A 137 -19.41 2.45 4.68
C PHE A 137 -18.98 1.56 5.84
N VAL A 138 -17.95 0.75 5.60
CA VAL A 138 -17.26 -0.01 6.65
C VAL A 138 -16.31 0.93 7.37
N ALA A 139 -16.23 0.79 8.70
CA ALA A 139 -15.21 1.47 9.48
C ALA A 139 -13.81 1.13 8.93
N ALA A 140 -12.95 2.13 8.84
CA ALA A 140 -11.58 1.93 8.40
C ALA A 140 -10.90 0.87 9.27
N GLN A 141 -10.44 -0.22 8.65
CA GLN A 141 -9.81 -1.34 9.32
C GLN A 141 -8.29 -1.21 9.23
N LYS A 142 -7.60 -1.42 10.35
CA LYS A 142 -6.14 -1.53 10.41
C LYS A 142 -5.73 -2.94 9.99
N VAL A 143 -4.73 -3.05 9.11
CA VAL A 143 -4.04 -4.33 8.91
C VAL A 143 -3.28 -4.72 10.19
N SER A 144 -2.99 -6.00 10.39
CA SER A 144 -2.20 -6.45 11.54
C SER A 144 -0.85 -5.73 11.61
N ASP A 145 -0.31 -5.54 12.81
CA ASP A 145 0.99 -4.87 12.99
C ASP A 145 2.13 -5.64 12.30
N ALA A 146 2.06 -6.96 12.28
CA ALA A 146 2.99 -7.81 11.53
C ALA A 146 2.90 -7.55 10.01
N THR A 147 1.69 -7.48 9.44
CA THR A 147 1.50 -7.14 8.03
C THR A 147 1.99 -5.73 7.73
N LEU A 148 1.65 -4.74 8.57
CA LEU A 148 2.10 -3.36 8.38
C LEU A 148 3.63 -3.24 8.40
N ARG A 149 4.29 -3.96 9.31
CA ARG A 149 5.75 -4.04 9.37
C ARG A 149 6.32 -4.59 8.05
N LYS A 150 5.84 -5.74 7.59
CA LYS A 150 6.27 -6.35 6.32
C LYS A 150 6.06 -5.41 5.15
N ILE A 151 4.95 -4.68 5.10
CA ILE A 151 4.69 -3.70 4.03
C ILE A 151 5.73 -2.58 4.05
N ARG A 152 6.10 -2.05 5.23
CA ARG A 152 7.16 -1.04 5.33
C ARG A 152 8.52 -1.57 4.89
N GLU A 153 8.87 -2.80 5.30
CA GLU A 153 10.09 -3.48 4.84
C GLU A 153 10.07 -3.69 3.32
N GLY A 154 8.94 -4.12 2.76
CA GLY A 154 8.76 -4.26 1.32
C GLY A 154 8.88 -2.93 0.56
N VAL A 155 8.44 -1.83 1.16
CA VAL A 155 8.67 -0.47 0.61
C VAL A 155 10.14 -0.12 0.61
N ILE A 156 10.85 -0.35 1.73
CA ILE A 156 12.29 -0.11 1.87
C ILE A 156 13.07 -0.90 0.80
N ILE A 157 12.71 -2.17 0.61
CA ILE A 157 13.28 -3.01 -0.45
C ILE A 157 12.99 -2.41 -1.83
N ALA A 158 11.75 -2.02 -2.11
CA ALA A 158 11.34 -1.53 -3.41
C ALA A 158 12.01 -0.21 -3.83
N ILE A 159 12.38 0.63 -2.86
CA ILE A 159 13.10 1.89 -3.10
C ILE A 159 14.62 1.71 -3.13
N GLY A 160 15.12 0.47 -3.16
CA GLY A 160 16.55 0.17 -3.28
C GLY A 160 17.34 0.29 -1.98
N MET A 161 16.66 0.30 -0.82
CA MET A 161 17.30 0.48 0.49
C MET A 161 17.32 -0.80 1.33
N ARG A 162 17.36 -1.98 0.70
CA ARG A 162 17.33 -3.29 1.39
C ARG A 162 18.36 -3.38 2.53
N ASP A 163 19.55 -2.84 2.31
CA ASP A 163 20.70 -3.01 3.20
C ASP A 163 20.46 -2.43 4.61
N ILE A 164 19.58 -1.43 4.75
CA ILE A 164 19.26 -0.85 6.06
C ILE A 164 18.45 -1.80 6.96
N LEU A 165 17.80 -2.81 6.37
CA LEU A 165 17.01 -3.78 7.12
C LEU A 165 17.91 -4.79 7.83
N VAL A 166 19.04 -5.15 7.22
CA VAL A 166 20.00 -6.11 7.76
C VAL A 166 20.68 -5.54 9.01
N THR A 167 21.12 -4.27 8.93
CA THR A 167 21.77 -3.58 10.05
C THR A 167 20.87 -3.42 11.27
N ALA A 168 19.54 -3.36 11.09
CA ALA A 168 18.60 -3.27 12.20
C ALA A 168 18.46 -4.60 12.97
N GLN A 169 18.55 -5.74 12.26
CA GLN A 169 18.47 -7.06 12.86
C GLN A 169 19.73 -7.36 13.71
N ASP A 170 20.92 -7.07 13.16
CA ASP A 170 22.21 -7.32 13.82
C ASP A 170 22.36 -6.55 15.15
N ASN A 171 21.79 -5.34 15.24
CA ASN A 171 21.80 -4.54 16.47
C ASN A 171 20.79 -5.01 17.53
N THR A 172 19.77 -5.79 17.14
CA THR A 172 18.78 -6.32 18.10
C THR A 172 19.31 -7.58 18.77
N ASP A 173 20.03 -8.42 18.00
CA ASP A 173 20.66 -9.63 18.51
C ASP A 173 21.86 -9.32 19.41
N SER A 174 22.63 -8.26 19.11
CA SER A 174 23.77 -7.83 19.96
C SER A 174 23.37 -7.24 21.31
N ASN A 175 22.17 -6.64 21.43
CA ASN A 175 21.69 -6.07 22.70
C ASN A 175 21.06 -7.12 23.62
N SER A 176 20.51 -8.21 23.08
CA SER A 176 19.97 -9.31 23.90
C SER A 176 21.05 -10.13 24.64
N ALA A 177 22.30 -10.07 24.17
CA ALA A 177 23.42 -10.77 24.80
C ALA A 177 23.97 -10.05 26.06
N ASN A 178 23.71 -8.75 26.23
CA ASN A 178 24.25 -7.97 27.34
C ASN A 178 23.35 -7.94 28.60
N ASP A 179 22.08 -8.34 28.50
CA ASP A 179 21.14 -8.32 29.64
C ASP A 179 21.21 -9.57 30.54
N THR A 180 22.10 -10.53 30.26
CA THR A 180 22.17 -11.80 31.03
C THR A 180 23.34 -11.86 32.03
N ILE A 181 24.21 -10.84 32.11
CA ILE A 181 25.45 -10.93 32.90
C ILE A 181 25.35 -10.24 34.28
N ASP A 182 24.36 -9.38 34.54
CA ASP A 182 24.33 -8.55 35.76
C ASP A 182 23.43 -9.05 36.91
N ALA A 183 22.89 -10.27 36.83
CA ALA A 183 22.03 -10.83 37.88
C ALA A 183 22.74 -11.81 38.85
N THR A 184 24.08 -11.88 38.87
CA THR A 184 24.79 -12.80 39.78
C THR A 184 26.13 -12.26 40.27
N VAL A 185 26.18 -11.05 40.84
CA VAL A 185 27.25 -10.68 41.78
C VAL A 185 26.75 -9.70 42.84
N LYS A 186 26.69 -10.20 44.09
CA LYS A 186 26.48 -9.55 45.40
C LYS A 186 25.04 -9.34 45.89
#